data_AF-A0A0T1T6C7-F1
#
_entry.id   AF-A0A0T1T6C7-F1
#
_cell.length_a   1.000
_cell.length_b   1.000
_cell.length_c   1.000
_cell.angle_alpha   90.00
_cell.angle_beta   90.00
_cell.angle_gamma   90.00
#
_symmetry.space_group_name_H-M   'P 1'
#
loop_
_entity.id
_entity.type
_entity.pdbx_description
1 polymer ?
#
loop_
_entity_poly.entity_id
_entity_poly.type
_entity_poly.pdbx_seq_one_letter_code
_entity_poly.pdbx_strand_id
1 'polypeptide(L)'
;MVGNRRHTRALLGTVGMALLAVTACSQDGATSPRTVRELAGGAEAVRAREQVEQEIRTTVDHWDVHTALTLGLVTVDDSCAGGQAKEWFFQDGDDRYKIRCTMYVTAYFGADPHQVPDTIDGILAAGDPETSPIPFGHDFDYATKVVDYYRGTTGDPQGPGTGEPHQLFSAGTATLDWDQVRQQGTRQLVEEPRACAPGVPPVQRCLREPASTGVTTLRREYGMVFRLEFPSRNYFTVYKDG
;
A
#
# COMPACT_ATOMS: atom_id res chain seq x y z
N MET A 1 85.76 24.99 50.83
CA MET A 1 84.63 25.83 51.30
C MET A 1 83.42 25.54 50.43
N VAL A 2 82.30 25.18 51.07
CA VAL A 2 80.88 25.43 50.72
C VAL A 2 80.52 25.45 49.21
N GLY A 3 79.58 24.67 48.67
CA GLY A 3 78.55 23.81 49.26
C GLY A 3 77.47 23.52 48.20
N ASN A 4 77.13 22.24 48.07
CA ASN A 4 75.80 21.66 47.82
C ASN A 4 74.70 22.50 47.13
N ARG A 5 74.08 21.94 46.07
CA ARG A 5 72.63 21.61 46.08
C ARG A 5 72.25 20.53 45.05
N ARG A 6 71.77 19.43 45.63
CA ARG A 6 71.06 18.26 45.06
C ARG A 6 69.99 18.69 44.03
N HIS A 7 69.71 17.84 43.03
CA HIS A 7 68.45 17.07 43.03
C HIS A 7 68.59 15.79 42.21
N THR A 8 68.04 14.75 42.83
CA THR A 8 68.13 13.34 42.53
C THR A 8 66.95 12.90 41.66
N ARG A 9 67.21 11.85 40.86
CA ARG A 9 66.31 10.74 40.47
C ARG A 9 65.27 10.96 39.37
N ALA A 10 65.56 10.24 38.28
CA ALA A 10 64.62 9.57 37.39
C ALA A 10 63.52 8.78 38.10
N LEU A 11 62.39 8.58 37.40
CA LEU A 11 61.69 7.30 37.24
C LEU A 11 60.44 7.46 36.35
N LEU A 12 60.24 6.46 35.47
CA LEU A 12 58.96 5.92 34.95
C LEU A 12 58.15 6.86 34.02
N GLY A 13 57.87 6.55 32.74
CA GLY A 13 57.63 5.22 32.15
C GLY A 13 56.21 4.74 32.45
N THR A 14 55.19 5.31 31.80
CA THR A 14 53.90 4.63 31.62
C THR A 14 53.15 5.15 30.40
N VAL A 15 52.78 4.20 29.54
CA VAL A 15 51.96 4.29 28.33
C VAL A 15 50.57 4.84 28.70
N GLY A 16 50.25 6.04 28.23
CA GLY A 16 48.90 6.61 28.30
C GLY A 16 48.14 6.29 27.02
N MET A 17 47.59 5.08 26.94
CA MET A 17 46.63 4.69 25.91
C MET A 17 45.34 5.48 26.18
N ALA A 18 45.15 6.61 25.50
CA ALA A 18 43.91 7.35 25.55
C ALA A 18 42.82 6.50 24.88
N LEU A 19 42.02 5.84 25.73
CA LEU A 19 40.77 5.19 25.34
C LEU A 19 39.89 6.21 24.63
N LEU A 20 39.79 6.07 23.31
CA LEU A 20 38.67 6.61 22.54
C LEU A 20 37.40 5.95 23.08
N ALA A 21 36.74 6.61 24.03
CA ALA A 21 35.35 6.33 24.36
C ALA A 21 34.51 6.74 23.15
N VAL A 22 34.41 5.84 22.18
CA VAL A 22 33.40 5.93 21.12
C VAL A 22 32.06 5.67 21.80
N THR A 23 31.45 6.71 22.35
CA THR A 23 30.04 6.69 22.72
C THR A 23 29.25 6.64 21.42
N ALA A 24 29.10 5.45 20.86
CA ALA A 24 28.09 5.17 19.85
C ALA A 24 26.71 5.16 20.51
N CYS A 25 26.25 6.33 20.96
CA CYS A 25 24.84 6.60 21.19
C CYS A 25 24.28 7.22 19.91
N SER A 26 24.18 6.43 18.84
CA SER A 26 23.43 6.79 17.64
C SER A 26 22.18 5.91 17.58
N GLN A 27 21.34 6.00 18.60
CA GLN A 27 20.02 5.35 18.68
C GLN A 27 18.89 6.33 19.02
N ASP A 28 19.19 7.62 19.16
CA ASP A 28 18.21 8.67 19.47
C ASP A 28 17.36 8.96 18.22
N GLY A 29 16.44 8.04 17.88
CA GLY A 29 15.58 8.21 16.71
C GLY A 29 14.87 6.94 16.23
N ALA A 30 15.38 5.74 16.51
CA ALA A 30 14.71 4.51 16.06
C ALA A 30 13.81 3.93 17.16
N THR A 31 12.56 3.58 16.83
CA THR A 31 11.72 2.85 17.80
C THR A 31 12.09 1.37 17.80
N SER A 32 12.27 0.79 19.00
CA SER A 32 12.69 -0.60 19.11
C SER A 32 11.66 -1.56 18.50
N PRO A 33 12.08 -2.69 17.88
CA PRO A 33 11.15 -3.69 17.34
C PRO A 33 10.18 -4.24 18.39
N ARG A 34 10.63 -4.36 19.65
CA ARG A 34 9.79 -4.79 20.77
C ARG A 34 8.65 -3.80 21.03
N THR A 35 8.97 -2.51 21.05
CA THR A 35 7.98 -1.45 21.23
C THR A 35 6.99 -1.40 20.07
N VAL A 36 7.46 -1.53 18.82
CA VAL A 36 6.57 -1.60 17.66
C VAL A 36 5.61 -2.78 17.77
N ARG A 37 6.12 -3.96 18.14
CA ARG A 37 5.31 -5.18 18.31
C ARG A 37 4.25 -5.03 19.40
N GLU A 38 4.63 -4.42 20.53
CA GLU A 38 3.72 -4.16 21.65
C GLU A 38 2.60 -3.19 21.26
N LEU A 39 2.95 -2.08 20.61
CA LEU A 39 1.96 -1.10 20.15
C LEU A 39 1.06 -1.66 19.05
N ALA A 40 1.61 -2.36 18.06
CA ALA A 40 0.85 -3.00 16.98
C ALA A 40 -0.13 -4.07 17.49
N GLY A 41 0.22 -4.77 18.57
CA GLY A 41 -0.64 -5.75 19.23
C GLY A 41 -1.59 -5.17 20.26
N GLY A 42 -1.52 -3.86 20.53
CA GLY A 42 -2.36 -3.19 21.50
C GLY A 42 -3.82 -3.15 21.08
N ALA A 43 -4.74 -3.12 22.05
CA ALA A 43 -6.18 -3.16 21.79
C ALA A 43 -6.67 -2.01 20.89
N GLU A 44 -6.05 -0.83 20.99
CA GLU A 44 -6.37 0.32 20.14
C GLU A 44 -5.97 0.08 18.67
N ALA A 45 -4.74 -0.38 18.43
CA ALA A 45 -4.26 -0.70 17.09
C ALA A 45 -5.09 -1.82 16.44
N VAL A 46 -5.44 -2.86 17.21
CA VAL A 46 -6.28 -3.96 16.74
C VAL A 46 -7.68 -3.46 16.35
N ARG A 47 -8.32 -2.65 17.20
CA ARG A 47 -9.64 -2.08 16.91
C ARG A 47 -9.61 -1.17 15.68
N ALA A 48 -8.59 -0.31 15.58
CA ALA A 48 -8.44 0.59 14.44
C ALA A 48 -8.23 -0.18 13.12
N ARG A 49 -7.43 -1.26 13.16
CA ARG A 49 -7.27 -2.18 12.03
C ARG A 49 -8.60 -2.79 11.61
N GLU A 50 -9.32 -3.39 12.55
CA GLU A 50 -10.60 -4.07 12.29
C GLU A 50 -11.63 -3.09 11.71
N GLN A 51 -11.70 -1.88 12.26
CA GLN A 51 -12.59 -0.84 11.75
C GLN A 51 -12.27 -0.47 10.30
N VAL A 52 -11.01 -0.12 10.00
CA VAL A 52 -10.61 0.28 8.64
C VAL A 52 -10.76 -0.86 7.64
N GLU A 53 -10.41 -2.08 8.03
CA GLU A 53 -10.62 -3.26 7.17
C GLU A 53 -12.11 -3.47 6.87
N GLN A 54 -12.97 -3.36 7.88
CA GLN A 54 -14.41 -3.53 7.70
C GLN A 54 -15.02 -2.42 6.83
N GLU A 55 -14.60 -1.16 7.00
CA GLU A 55 -15.03 -0.04 6.15
C GLU A 55 -14.69 -0.31 4.68
N ILE A 56 -13.46 -0.72 4.38
CA ILE A 56 -13.04 -1.02 3.01
C ILE A 56 -13.79 -2.24 2.45
N ARG A 57 -13.95 -3.31 3.25
CA ARG A 57 -14.70 -4.50 2.82
C ARG A 57 -16.16 -4.18 2.52
N THR A 58 -16.79 -3.31 3.32
CA THR A 58 -18.16 -2.85 3.05
C THR A 58 -18.24 -2.12 1.70
N THR A 59 -17.22 -1.34 1.34
CA THR A 59 -17.13 -0.75 0.00
C THR A 59 -16.97 -1.85 -1.06
N VAL A 60 -16.08 -2.81 -0.89
CA VAL A 60 -15.90 -3.93 -1.84
C VAL A 60 -17.21 -4.71 -2.05
N ASP A 61 -17.95 -5.01 -0.98
CA ASP A 61 -19.26 -5.66 -1.03
C ASP A 61 -20.28 -4.79 -1.78
N HIS A 62 -20.23 -3.47 -1.61
CA HIS A 62 -21.10 -2.56 -2.36
C HIS A 62 -20.83 -2.64 -3.87
N TRP A 63 -19.57 -2.75 -4.28
CA TRP A 63 -19.22 -2.94 -5.70
C TRP A 63 -19.76 -4.27 -6.24
N ASP A 64 -19.64 -5.36 -5.49
CA ASP A 64 -20.17 -6.68 -5.88
C ASP A 64 -21.70 -6.67 -6.04
N VAL A 65 -22.42 -6.02 -5.11
CA VAL A 65 -23.89 -6.01 -5.10
C VAL A 65 -24.50 -5.10 -6.17
N HIS A 66 -23.85 -3.97 -6.47
CA HIS A 66 -24.46 -2.90 -7.28
C HIS A 66 -23.87 -2.75 -8.68
N THR A 67 -22.93 -3.61 -9.08
CA THR A 67 -22.35 -3.61 -10.42
C THR A 67 -22.50 -4.98 -11.08
N ALA A 68 -22.14 -5.09 -12.36
CA ALA A 68 -22.11 -6.37 -13.07
C ALA A 68 -20.84 -7.21 -12.77
N LEU A 69 -19.99 -6.74 -11.87
CA LEU A 69 -18.77 -7.42 -11.44
C LEU A 69 -19.11 -8.55 -10.46
N THR A 70 -18.35 -9.64 -10.49
CA THR A 70 -18.46 -10.72 -9.51
C THR A 70 -17.19 -10.80 -8.68
N LEU A 71 -17.28 -10.54 -7.38
CA LEU A 71 -16.15 -10.56 -6.46
C LEU A 71 -15.57 -11.98 -6.37
N GLY A 72 -14.29 -12.08 -6.68
CA GLY A 72 -13.60 -13.36 -6.74
C GLY A 72 -12.42 -13.50 -5.79
N LEU A 73 -11.77 -12.38 -5.47
CA LEU A 73 -10.58 -12.37 -4.62
C LEU A 73 -10.40 -11.01 -3.93
N VAL A 74 -10.04 -11.03 -2.66
CA VAL A 74 -9.58 -9.85 -1.91
C VAL A 74 -8.20 -10.13 -1.34
N THR A 75 -7.29 -9.17 -1.45
CA THR A 75 -5.99 -9.19 -0.77
C THR A 75 -5.88 -8.04 0.21
N VAL A 76 -5.30 -8.33 1.37
CA VAL A 76 -5.03 -7.34 2.41
C VAL A 76 -3.56 -7.42 2.77
N ASP A 77 -2.82 -6.35 2.55
CA ASP A 77 -1.45 -6.17 3.02
C ASP A 77 -1.45 -5.12 4.13
N ASP A 78 -1.08 -5.55 5.32
CA ASP A 78 -1.11 -4.74 6.54
C ASP A 78 0.28 -4.77 7.18
N SER A 79 0.81 -3.59 7.47
CA SER A 79 2.14 -3.45 8.05
C SER A 79 2.23 -2.29 9.02
N CYS A 80 2.99 -2.50 10.10
CA CYS A 80 3.36 -1.49 11.07
C CYS A 80 4.86 -1.26 11.03
N ALA A 81 5.28 0.00 10.99
CA ALA A 81 6.68 0.39 11.05
C ALA A 81 6.91 1.37 12.20
N GLY A 82 8.02 1.21 12.91
CA GLY A 82 8.51 2.24 13.84
C GLY A 82 9.19 3.37 13.08
N GLY A 83 9.33 4.54 13.72
CA GLY A 83 10.10 5.64 13.14
C GLY A 83 11.54 5.22 12.87
N GLN A 84 12.07 5.63 11.73
CA GLN A 84 13.45 5.36 11.31
C GLN A 84 14.29 6.60 11.56
N ALA A 85 15.47 6.42 12.16
CA ALA A 85 16.44 7.51 12.29
C ALA A 85 16.85 7.99 10.90
N LYS A 86 17.03 9.30 10.72
CA LYS A 86 17.58 9.87 9.50
C LYS A 86 19.01 9.36 9.32
N GLU A 87 19.27 8.66 8.22
CA GLU A 87 20.63 8.28 7.88
C GLU A 87 21.42 9.52 7.43
N TRP A 88 22.74 9.53 7.66
CA TRP A 88 23.59 10.68 7.33
C TRP A 88 23.59 11.02 5.83
N PHE A 89 23.35 10.04 4.96
CA PHE A 89 23.37 10.20 3.50
C PHE A 89 21.97 10.25 2.87
N PHE A 90 21.01 9.55 3.46
CA PHE A 90 19.62 9.51 3.01
C PHE A 90 18.75 10.08 4.13
N GLN A 91 18.30 11.32 3.97
CA GLN A 91 17.44 12.01 4.94
C GLN A 91 15.98 11.48 4.94
N ASP A 92 15.78 10.26 4.45
CA ASP A 92 14.47 9.62 4.21
C ASP A 92 13.87 9.01 5.48
N GLY A 93 14.63 9.02 6.59
CA GLY A 93 14.13 8.61 7.90
C GLY A 93 13.03 9.55 8.40
N ASP A 94 11.85 9.00 8.70
CA ASP A 94 10.79 9.72 9.41
C ASP A 94 10.75 9.22 10.85
N ASP A 95 11.39 9.98 11.73
CA ASP A 95 11.54 9.68 13.15
C ASP A 95 10.41 10.29 13.99
N ARG A 96 9.38 10.89 13.38
CA ARG A 96 8.31 11.58 14.12
C ARG A 96 7.35 10.63 14.83
N TYR A 97 7.26 9.38 14.39
CA TYR A 97 6.36 8.38 14.95
C TYR A 97 7.09 7.30 15.75
N LYS A 98 6.46 6.85 16.84
CA LYS A 98 6.79 5.60 17.53
C LYS A 98 6.35 4.40 16.69
N ILE A 99 5.19 4.52 16.05
CA ILE A 99 4.62 3.52 15.15
C ILE A 99 3.68 4.19 14.16
N ARG A 100 3.68 3.70 12.92
CA ARG A 100 2.65 3.94 11.93
C ARG A 100 2.26 2.61 11.32
N CYS A 101 0.97 2.30 11.35
CA CYS A 101 0.40 1.13 10.73
C CYS A 101 -0.46 1.53 9.53
N THR A 102 -0.25 0.81 8.44
CA THR A 102 -0.83 1.10 7.13
C THR A 102 -1.42 -0.19 6.56
N MET A 103 -2.57 -0.06 5.93
CA MET A 103 -3.25 -1.14 5.23
C MET A 103 -3.42 -0.81 3.75
N TYR A 104 -3.23 -1.82 2.91
CA TYR A 104 -3.50 -1.84 1.48
C TYR A 104 -4.51 -2.95 1.22
N VAL A 105 -5.58 -2.62 0.52
CA VAL A 105 -6.61 -3.60 0.14
C VAL A 105 -6.81 -3.52 -1.36
N THR A 106 -6.88 -4.69 -1.98
CA THR A 106 -7.16 -4.83 -3.41
C THR A 106 -8.24 -5.89 -3.58
N ALA A 107 -9.29 -5.55 -4.34
CA ALA A 107 -10.33 -6.49 -4.72
C ALA A 107 -10.20 -6.83 -6.20
N TYR A 108 -10.50 -8.07 -6.55
CA TYR A 108 -10.46 -8.58 -7.91
C TYR A 108 -11.81 -9.19 -8.24
N PHE A 109 -12.34 -8.80 -9.38
CA PHE A 109 -13.66 -9.18 -9.84
C PHE A 109 -13.58 -9.85 -11.21
N GLY A 110 -14.39 -10.88 -11.41
CA GLY A 110 -14.65 -11.44 -12.73
C GLY A 110 -15.71 -10.63 -13.47
N ALA A 111 -15.59 -10.57 -14.80
CA ALA A 111 -16.60 -10.00 -15.69
C ALA A 111 -16.56 -10.69 -17.06
N ASP A 112 -17.60 -10.47 -17.89
CA ASP A 112 -17.69 -10.97 -19.26
C ASP A 112 -16.98 -10.01 -20.23
N PRO A 113 -15.95 -10.45 -20.98
CA PRO A 113 -15.22 -9.62 -21.95
C PRO A 113 -16.07 -9.14 -23.14
N HIS A 114 -17.26 -9.69 -23.35
CA HIS A 114 -18.20 -9.22 -24.37
C HIS A 114 -19.07 -8.05 -23.90
N GLN A 115 -19.11 -7.80 -22.59
CA GLN A 115 -19.98 -6.82 -21.94
C GLN A 115 -19.19 -5.65 -21.32
N VAL A 116 -17.94 -5.41 -21.75
CA VAL A 116 -17.11 -4.32 -21.21
C VAL A 116 -17.82 -2.95 -21.21
N PRO A 117 -18.45 -2.47 -22.30
CA PRO A 117 -19.09 -1.16 -22.26
C PRO A 117 -20.22 -1.10 -21.22
N ASP A 118 -21.04 -2.15 -21.14
CA ASP A 118 -22.17 -2.21 -20.20
C ASP A 118 -21.71 -2.41 -18.75
N THR A 119 -20.60 -3.11 -18.54
CA THR A 119 -19.97 -3.27 -17.22
C THR A 119 -19.45 -1.94 -16.71
N ILE A 120 -18.72 -1.18 -17.54
CA ILE A 120 -18.19 0.13 -17.15
C ILE A 120 -19.34 1.13 -16.95
N ASP A 121 -20.29 1.20 -17.88
CA ASP A 121 -21.49 2.06 -17.77
C ASP A 121 -22.30 1.74 -16.49
N GLY A 122 -22.44 0.46 -16.15
CA GLY A 122 -23.07 0.03 -14.89
C GLY A 122 -22.29 0.45 -13.64
N ILE A 123 -20.95 0.43 -13.68
CA ILE A 123 -20.11 0.97 -12.59
C ILE A 123 -20.35 2.48 -12.44
N LEU A 124 -20.39 3.23 -13.55
CA LEU A 124 -20.66 4.67 -13.52
C LEU A 124 -22.07 4.97 -12.98
N ALA A 125 -23.07 4.22 -13.43
CA ALA A 125 -24.44 4.36 -12.95
C ALA A 125 -24.55 4.10 -11.44
N ALA A 126 -23.80 3.12 -10.93
CA ALA A 126 -23.75 2.83 -9.51
C ALA A 126 -22.99 3.90 -8.70
N GLY A 127 -22.13 4.70 -9.34
CA GLY A 127 -21.43 5.84 -8.74
C GLY A 127 -22.13 7.20 -8.88
N ASP A 128 -23.14 7.33 -9.75
CA ASP A 128 -23.88 8.58 -9.93
C ASP A 128 -24.54 9.15 -8.66
N PRO A 129 -25.09 8.34 -7.73
CA PRO A 129 -25.64 8.89 -6.49
C PRO A 129 -24.54 9.53 -5.63
N GLU A 130 -24.78 10.75 -5.11
CA GLU A 130 -23.81 11.48 -4.26
C GLU A 130 -23.37 10.69 -3.00
N THR A 131 -24.19 9.75 -2.55
CA THR A 131 -23.91 8.89 -1.39
C THR A 131 -23.18 7.60 -1.74
N SER A 132 -22.88 7.35 -3.02
CA SER A 132 -22.25 6.12 -3.46
C SER A 132 -20.79 6.05 -3.00
N PRO A 133 -20.33 4.90 -2.48
CA PRO A 133 -18.91 4.69 -2.20
C PRO A 133 -18.09 4.38 -3.47
N ILE A 134 -18.72 4.28 -4.64
CA ILE A 134 -18.07 4.08 -5.94
C ILE A 134 -17.63 5.45 -6.47
N PRO A 135 -16.31 5.73 -6.60
CA PRO A 135 -15.80 7.06 -6.89
C PRO A 135 -15.73 7.36 -8.39
N PHE A 136 -16.58 6.72 -9.19
CA PHE A 136 -16.64 6.85 -10.63
C PHE A 136 -18.11 7.01 -11.04
N GLY A 137 -18.49 8.20 -11.48
CA GLY A 137 -19.82 8.49 -12.03
C GLY A 137 -19.75 8.96 -13.48
N HIS A 138 -20.91 9.21 -14.08
CA HIS A 138 -21.00 9.75 -15.44
C HIS A 138 -20.54 11.21 -15.56
N ASP A 139 -20.34 11.90 -14.44
CA ASP A 139 -19.70 13.23 -14.40
C ASP A 139 -18.19 13.16 -14.68
N PHE A 140 -17.60 11.96 -14.63
CA PHE A 140 -16.20 11.75 -15.00
C PHE A 140 -16.03 11.63 -16.52
N ASP A 141 -15.79 12.76 -17.18
CA ASP A 141 -15.62 12.89 -18.65
C ASP A 141 -14.71 11.84 -19.31
N TYR A 142 -13.67 11.40 -18.60
CA TYR A 142 -12.79 10.36 -19.15
C TYR A 142 -13.47 9.00 -19.18
N ALA A 143 -14.22 8.63 -18.14
CA ALA A 143 -14.89 7.35 -18.07
C ALA A 143 -16.01 7.20 -19.11
N THR A 144 -16.77 8.26 -19.37
CA THR A 144 -17.80 8.26 -20.43
C THR A 144 -17.18 8.03 -21.81
N LYS A 145 -16.01 8.64 -22.10
CA LYS A 145 -15.24 8.37 -23.33
C LYS A 145 -14.72 6.94 -23.41
N VAL A 146 -14.37 6.32 -22.28
CA VAL A 146 -13.99 4.91 -22.23
C VAL A 146 -15.17 4.02 -22.61
N VAL A 147 -16.37 4.30 -22.08
CA VAL A 147 -17.60 3.57 -22.46
C VAL A 147 -17.85 3.72 -23.97
N ASP A 148 -17.77 4.94 -24.50
CA ASP A 148 -17.93 5.22 -25.92
C ASP A 148 -16.91 4.49 -26.81
N TYR A 149 -15.65 4.43 -26.37
CA TYR A 149 -14.61 3.64 -27.04
C TYR A 149 -15.03 2.17 -27.14
N TYR A 150 -15.49 1.58 -26.03
CA TYR A 150 -15.98 0.19 -26.03
C TYR A 150 -17.31 0.01 -26.77
N ARG A 151 -18.11 1.06 -26.99
CA ARG A 151 -19.26 1.01 -27.91
C ARG A 151 -18.87 1.18 -29.37
N GLY A 152 -17.63 1.60 -29.66
CA GLY A 152 -17.14 1.87 -31.00
C GLY A 152 -17.64 3.20 -31.57
N THR A 153 -18.06 4.13 -30.71
CA THR A 153 -18.59 5.44 -31.10
C THR A 153 -17.50 6.52 -31.16
N THR A 154 -16.37 6.30 -30.48
CA THR A 154 -15.22 7.21 -30.48
C THR A 154 -13.90 6.46 -30.67
N GLY A 155 -12.83 7.21 -31.00
CA GLY A 155 -11.46 6.70 -31.00
C GLY A 155 -10.86 6.66 -29.60
N ASP A 156 -9.56 6.43 -29.50
CA ASP A 156 -8.83 6.32 -28.24
C ASP A 156 -9.10 7.53 -27.31
N PRO A 157 -9.56 7.32 -26.06
CA PRO A 157 -10.02 8.40 -25.20
C PRO A 157 -8.90 9.33 -24.69
N GLN A 158 -7.64 8.86 -24.70
CA GLN A 158 -6.44 9.65 -24.36
C GLN A 158 -5.75 10.22 -25.61
N GLY A 159 -6.31 10.00 -26.80
CA GLY A 159 -5.77 10.46 -28.08
C GLY A 159 -5.19 9.34 -28.93
N PRO A 160 -4.98 9.59 -30.24
CA PRO A 160 -4.60 8.55 -31.19
C PRO A 160 -3.32 7.80 -30.82
N GLY A 161 -3.35 6.48 -30.86
CA GLY A 161 -2.18 5.63 -30.63
C GLY A 161 -1.89 5.36 -29.15
N THR A 162 -2.80 5.74 -28.26
CA THR A 162 -2.70 5.40 -26.82
C THR A 162 -3.19 3.99 -26.53
N GLY A 163 -3.91 3.37 -27.48
CA GLY A 163 -4.35 2.00 -27.40
C GLY A 163 -5.64 1.83 -26.60
N GLU A 164 -5.96 0.59 -26.25
CA GLU A 164 -7.17 0.25 -25.53
C GLU A 164 -7.11 0.78 -24.09
N PRO A 165 -8.07 1.63 -23.66
CA PRO A 165 -8.15 2.08 -22.28
C PRO A 165 -8.49 0.92 -21.37
N HIS A 166 -7.80 0.82 -20.24
CA HIS A 166 -7.96 -0.30 -19.31
C HIS A 166 -7.89 0.13 -17.84
N GLN A 167 -8.09 1.43 -17.58
CA GLN A 167 -7.97 2.00 -16.24
C GLN A 167 -8.90 3.20 -16.05
N LEU A 168 -9.47 3.34 -14.86
CA LEU A 168 -10.04 4.57 -14.31
C LEU A 168 -9.30 4.92 -13.01
N PHE A 169 -9.01 6.20 -12.82
CA PHE A 169 -8.26 6.69 -11.67
C PHE A 169 -8.97 7.86 -11.00
N SER A 170 -9.34 7.68 -9.73
CA SER A 170 -9.90 8.72 -8.87
C SER A 170 -8.90 9.05 -7.77
N ALA A 171 -8.25 10.21 -7.89
CA ALA A 171 -7.14 10.60 -7.04
C ALA A 171 -7.53 10.56 -5.55
N GLY A 172 -6.75 9.80 -4.76
CA GLY A 172 -6.98 9.68 -3.32
C GLY A 172 -8.14 8.78 -2.91
N THR A 173 -8.84 8.14 -3.86
CA THR A 173 -10.00 7.29 -3.54
C THR A 173 -9.88 5.86 -4.05
N ALA A 174 -9.65 5.64 -5.35
CA ALA A 174 -9.47 4.31 -5.90
C ALA A 174 -8.84 4.32 -7.30
N THR A 175 -8.23 3.21 -7.66
CA THR A 175 -7.85 2.86 -9.03
C THR A 175 -8.61 1.61 -9.45
N LEU A 176 -9.27 1.65 -10.61
CA LEU A 176 -9.87 0.48 -11.24
C LEU A 176 -9.09 0.17 -12.52
N ASP A 177 -8.51 -1.01 -12.63
CA ASP A 177 -7.88 -1.51 -13.86
C ASP A 177 -8.51 -2.83 -14.32
N TRP A 178 -8.40 -3.17 -15.60
CA TRP A 178 -8.97 -4.41 -16.14
C TRP A 178 -8.16 -4.98 -17.30
N ASP A 179 -8.46 -6.23 -17.66
CA ASP A 179 -7.86 -6.88 -18.82
C ASP A 179 -8.24 -6.17 -20.13
N GLN A 180 -7.25 -5.86 -20.97
CA GLN A 180 -7.51 -5.46 -22.36
C GLN A 180 -8.08 -6.63 -23.17
N VAL A 181 -9.15 -6.39 -23.94
CA VAL A 181 -9.88 -7.44 -24.67
C VAL A 181 -9.84 -7.28 -26.20
N ARG A 182 -9.59 -6.08 -26.72
CA ARG A 182 -9.62 -5.76 -28.16
C ARG A 182 -8.26 -5.79 -28.83
N GLN A 183 -7.18 -5.49 -28.11
CA GLN A 183 -5.86 -5.37 -28.72
C GLN A 183 -5.39 -6.70 -29.35
N GLN A 184 -4.95 -6.66 -30.61
CA GLN A 184 -4.50 -7.83 -31.40
C GLN A 184 -3.02 -8.21 -31.19
N GLY A 185 -2.35 -7.60 -30.19
CA GLY A 185 -0.94 -7.85 -29.85
C GLY A 185 -0.77 -8.27 -28.39
N THR A 186 0.30 -7.78 -27.75
CA THR A 186 0.48 -7.96 -26.31
C THR A 186 -0.58 -7.16 -25.57
N ARG A 187 -1.54 -7.87 -24.97
CA ARG A 187 -2.56 -7.30 -24.10
C ARG A 187 -1.97 -7.03 -22.73
N GLN A 188 -2.34 -5.90 -22.15
CA GLN A 188 -2.15 -5.63 -20.73
C GLN A 188 -3.27 -6.34 -19.97
N LEU A 189 -2.87 -7.24 -19.08
CA LEU A 189 -3.77 -8.04 -18.27
C LEU A 189 -3.51 -7.74 -16.81
N VAL A 190 -4.56 -7.81 -16.00
CA VAL A 190 -4.45 -7.77 -14.54
C VAL A 190 -3.52 -8.89 -14.09
N GLU A 191 -2.49 -8.54 -13.33
CA GLU A 191 -1.51 -9.49 -12.82
C GLU A 191 -2.01 -10.21 -11.57
N GLU A 192 -1.44 -11.39 -11.30
CA GLU A 192 -1.66 -12.07 -10.02
C GLU A 192 -1.17 -11.18 -8.86
N PRO A 193 -1.91 -11.12 -7.73
CA PRO A 193 -1.39 -10.48 -6.54
C PRO A 193 -0.07 -11.13 -6.13
N ARG A 194 0.83 -10.28 -5.62
CA ARG A 194 2.12 -10.72 -5.10
C ARG A 194 1.91 -11.82 -4.06
N ALA A 195 2.82 -12.78 -4.05
CA ALA A 195 2.78 -13.84 -3.05
C ALA A 195 2.93 -13.22 -1.66
N CYS A 196 2.10 -13.66 -0.71
CA CYS A 196 2.22 -13.25 0.68
C CYS A 196 3.58 -13.65 1.21
N ALA A 197 4.40 -12.68 1.58
CA ALA A 197 5.62 -12.94 2.34
C ALA A 197 5.25 -13.54 3.70
N PRO A 198 6.11 -14.40 4.30
CA PRO A 198 5.92 -14.84 5.67
C PRO A 198 5.80 -13.63 6.60
N GLY A 199 4.60 -13.37 7.11
CA GLY A 199 4.35 -12.23 7.98
C GLY A 199 5.01 -12.42 9.34
N VAL A 200 5.24 -11.30 10.05
CA VAL A 200 5.62 -11.28 11.47
C VAL A 200 4.46 -10.65 12.26
N PRO A 201 3.35 -11.37 12.52
CA PRO A 201 2.24 -10.81 13.30
C PRO A 201 2.73 -10.37 14.68
N PRO A 202 2.20 -9.28 15.28
CA PRO A 202 1.15 -8.39 14.75
C PRO A 202 1.66 -7.29 13.82
N VAL A 203 2.95 -7.26 13.50
CA VAL A 203 3.60 -6.15 12.76
C VAL A 203 3.36 -6.24 11.26
N GLN A 204 3.21 -7.44 10.71
CA GLN A 204 2.90 -7.64 9.30
C GLN A 204 1.89 -8.77 9.14
N ARG A 205 0.90 -8.54 8.28
CA ARG A 205 -0.10 -9.52 7.88
C ARG A 205 -0.35 -9.37 6.39
N CYS A 206 -0.37 -10.49 5.68
CA CYS A 206 -0.83 -10.58 4.30
C CYS A 206 -1.94 -11.63 4.24
N LEU A 207 -3.11 -11.23 3.76
CA LEU A 207 -4.25 -12.12 3.53
C LEU A 207 -4.60 -12.18 2.06
N ARG A 208 -5.10 -13.34 1.65
CA ARG A 208 -5.67 -13.59 0.33
C ARG A 208 -6.92 -14.43 0.54
N GLU A 209 -8.06 -13.92 0.12
CA GLU A 209 -9.36 -14.51 0.40
C GLU A 209 -10.21 -14.61 -0.86
N PRO A 210 -10.68 -15.82 -1.24
CA PRO A 210 -10.26 -17.11 -0.69
C PRO A 210 -8.82 -17.46 -1.08
N ALA A 211 -8.08 -18.11 -0.17
CA ALA A 211 -6.65 -18.43 -0.38
C ALA A 211 -6.38 -19.36 -1.59
N SER A 212 -7.39 -20.12 -2.02
CA SER A 212 -7.33 -21.03 -3.17
C SER A 212 -7.51 -20.34 -4.52
N THR A 213 -7.87 -19.06 -4.55
CA THR A 213 -8.18 -18.33 -5.78
C THR A 213 -7.03 -17.38 -6.15
N GLY A 214 -6.93 -17.13 -7.45
CA GLY A 214 -6.02 -16.18 -8.07
C GLY A 214 -6.65 -15.59 -9.32
N VAL A 215 -6.02 -14.58 -9.88
CA VAL A 215 -6.48 -13.85 -11.07
C VAL A 215 -6.61 -14.79 -12.28
N THR A 216 -5.73 -15.77 -12.40
CA THR A 216 -5.78 -16.80 -13.45
C THR A 216 -7.04 -17.67 -13.35
N THR A 217 -7.47 -18.00 -12.13
CA THR A 217 -8.71 -18.76 -11.93
C THR A 217 -9.92 -17.92 -12.29
N LEU A 218 -9.97 -16.66 -11.85
CA LEU A 218 -11.05 -15.74 -12.21
C LEU A 218 -11.14 -15.52 -13.72
N ARG A 219 -10.00 -15.28 -14.38
CA ARG A 219 -9.97 -15.11 -15.83
C ARG A 219 -10.46 -16.35 -16.58
N ARG A 220 -10.15 -17.55 -16.09
CA ARG A 220 -10.64 -18.81 -16.70
C ARG A 220 -12.15 -18.95 -16.54
N GLU A 221 -12.71 -18.49 -15.43
CA GLU A 221 -14.13 -18.64 -15.10
C GLU A 221 -15.01 -17.58 -15.77
N TYR A 222 -14.58 -16.32 -15.74
CA TYR A 222 -15.38 -15.18 -16.20
C TYR A 222 -14.93 -14.64 -17.57
N GLY A 223 -13.68 -14.87 -17.97
CA GLY A 223 -13.11 -14.43 -19.24
C GLY A 223 -12.25 -13.16 -19.13
N MET A 224 -12.57 -12.25 -18.20
CA MET A 224 -11.74 -11.10 -17.87
C MET A 224 -11.75 -10.80 -16.36
N VAL A 225 -10.76 -10.03 -15.92
CA VAL A 225 -10.63 -9.58 -14.53
C VAL A 225 -10.56 -8.06 -14.46
N PHE A 226 -11.29 -7.50 -13.48
CA PHE A 226 -11.13 -6.14 -12.98
C PHE A 226 -10.39 -6.19 -11.64
N ARG A 227 -9.53 -5.21 -11.39
CA ARG A 227 -8.82 -4.98 -10.13
C ARG A 227 -9.18 -3.60 -9.61
N LEU A 228 -9.66 -3.56 -8.38
CA LEU A 228 -9.96 -2.36 -7.62
C LEU A 228 -8.92 -2.20 -6.52
N GLU A 229 -8.09 -1.17 -6.61
CA GLU A 229 -7.09 -0.82 -5.62
C GLU A 229 -7.53 0.40 -4.82
N PHE A 230 -7.54 0.27 -3.49
CA PHE A 230 -7.72 1.40 -2.58
C PHE A 230 -6.36 2.01 -2.22
N PRO A 231 -6.29 3.34 -2.04
CA PRO A 231 -5.11 4.00 -1.52
C PRO A 231 -4.78 3.46 -0.14
N SER A 232 -3.50 3.52 0.22
CA SER A 232 -3.06 3.09 1.54
C SER A 232 -3.75 3.88 2.65
N ARG A 233 -4.22 3.18 3.68
CA ARG A 233 -4.89 3.77 4.83
C ARG A 233 -4.01 3.66 6.05
N ASN A 234 -3.58 4.80 6.58
CA ASN A 234 -2.93 4.86 7.89
C ASN A 234 -4.01 4.74 8.96
N TYR A 235 -4.12 3.57 9.59
CA TYR A 235 -5.19 3.31 10.56
C TYR A 235 -4.77 3.54 12.01
N PHE A 236 -3.46 3.49 12.31
CA PHE A 236 -2.96 3.70 13.66
C PHE A 236 -1.59 4.39 13.62
N THR A 237 -1.46 5.52 14.31
CA THR A 237 -0.20 6.26 14.40
C THR A 237 -0.02 6.77 15.82
N VAL A 238 1.18 6.60 16.38
CA VAL A 238 1.56 7.20 17.67
C VAL A 238 2.78 8.05 17.43
N TYR A 239 2.70 9.33 17.78
CA TYR A 239 3.82 10.27 17.66
C TYR A 239 4.80 10.12 18.83
N LYS A 240 6.05 10.56 18.62
CA LYS A 240 7.04 10.56 19.71
C LYS A 240 6.74 11.60 20.79
N ASP A 241 6.16 12.73 20.40
CA ASP A 241 5.99 13.92 21.24
C ASP A 241 4.66 13.95 22.02
N GLY A 242 3.84 12.91 21.92
CA GLY A 242 2.51 12.82 22.54
C GLY A 242 1.41 12.94 21.51
#